data_AF-Q8GUF3-F1
#
_entry.id   AF-Q8GUF3-F1
#
_cell.length_a   1.000
_cell.length_b   1.000
_cell.length_c   1.000
_cell.angle_alpha   90.00
_cell.angle_beta   90.00
_cell.angle_gamma   90.00
#
_symmetry.space_group_name_H-M   'P 1'
#
loop_
_entity.id
_entity.type
_entity.pdbx_description
1 polymer ?
#
loop_
_entity_poly.entity_id
_entity_poly.type
_entity_poly.pdbx_seq_one_letter_code
_entity_poly.pdbx_strand_id
1 'polypeptide(L)'
;IRLEFDVKTAFLHGDLEEEIYMKQPDGFLVKGKEDYVCRLRKSLYGLKQAPRQWYKKFESVMCEQGYRKTTSDHCVFVKKFADDDFLILLLYVDDMDP
;
A
#
# COMPACT_ATOMS: atom_id res chain seq x y z
N ILE A 1 12.56 16.23 -16.53
CA ILE A 1 12.58 16.31 -15.05
C ILE A 1 12.06 14.96 -14.59
N ARG A 2 12.88 14.16 -13.89
CA ARG A 2 12.39 12.94 -13.25
C ARG A 2 11.75 13.39 -11.93
N LEU A 3 10.48 13.10 -11.73
CA LEU A 3 9.78 13.33 -10.47
C LEU A 3 9.73 12.00 -9.73
N GLU A 4 9.88 12.04 -8.41
CA GLU A 4 9.82 10.88 -7.54
C GLU A 4 9.01 11.29 -6.31
N PHE A 5 8.06 10.45 -5.92
CA PHE A 5 7.14 10.69 -4.81
C PHE A 5 7.16 9.50 -3.86
N ASP A 6 7.41 9.77 -2.58
CA ASP A 6 7.36 8.79 -1.51
C ASP A 6 6.02 8.85 -0.77
N VAL A 7 5.30 7.73 -0.70
CA VAL A 7 4.05 7.64 0.05
C VAL A 7 4.34 7.44 1.52
N LYS A 8 4.09 8.50 2.30
CA LYS A 8 4.14 8.41 3.76
C LYS A 8 3.20 7.34 4.27
N THR A 9 3.77 6.40 5.03
CA THR A 9 3.03 5.31 5.69
C THR A 9 2.27 4.40 4.72
N ALA A 10 2.79 4.18 3.52
CA ALA A 10 2.19 3.35 2.46
C ALA A 10 1.49 2.08 3.00
N PHE A 11 2.18 1.30 3.83
CA PHE A 11 1.64 0.04 4.33
C PHE A 11 0.47 0.20 5.31
N LEU A 12 0.31 1.34 6.00
CA LEU A 12 -0.85 1.58 6.85
C LEU A 12 -2.15 1.79 6.06
N HIS A 13 -2.04 2.04 4.75
CA HIS A 13 -3.21 2.17 3.88
C HIS A 13 -3.73 0.81 3.39
N GLY A 14 -2.91 -0.24 3.43
CA GLY A 14 -3.30 -1.59 3.02
C GLY A 14 -4.30 -2.21 3.99
N ASP A 15 -5.37 -2.76 3.42
CA ASP A 15 -6.38 -3.52 4.17
C ASP A 15 -5.89 -4.94 4.44
N LEU A 16 -6.16 -5.49 5.63
CA LEU A 16 -5.81 -6.86 5.96
C LEU A 16 -6.97 -7.80 5.58
N GLU A 17 -6.69 -8.78 4.72
CA GLU A 17 -7.63 -9.87 4.38
C GLU A 17 -7.69 -10.93 5.48
N GLU A 18 -6.61 -11.07 6.24
CA GLU A 18 -6.46 -12.04 7.33
C GLU A 18 -6.59 -11.36 8.69
N GLU A 19 -7.07 -12.11 9.69
CA GLU A 19 -7.06 -11.62 11.06
C GLU A 19 -5.70 -11.86 11.71
N ILE A 20 -4.98 -10.77 11.99
CA ILE A 20 -3.63 -10.82 12.55
C ILE A 20 -3.59 -10.13 13.89
N TYR A 21 -2.93 -10.80 14.84
CA TYR A 21 -2.68 -10.30 16.18
C TYR A 21 -1.19 -10.10 16.38
N MET A 22 -0.82 -9.11 17.19
CA MET A 22 0.54 -8.90 17.64
C MET A 22 0.57 -8.77 19.16
N LYS A 23 1.73 -9.08 19.76
CA LYS A 23 1.98 -8.77 21.17
C LYS A 23 1.81 -7.26 21.39
N GLN A 24 1.31 -6.89 22.58
CA GLN A 24 1.26 -5.49 22.99
C GLN A 24 2.65 -4.84 22.86
N PRO A 25 2.77 -3.69 22.18
CA PRO A 25 4.03 -2.97 22.10
C PRO A 25 4.38 -2.34 23.45
N ASP A 26 5.66 -2.07 23.65
CA ASP A 26 6.13 -1.38 24.85
C ASP A 26 5.44 -0.02 24.98
N GLY A 27 4.97 0.31 26.19
CA GLY A 27 4.16 1.51 26.45
C GLY A 27 2.65 1.33 26.27
N PHE A 28 2.17 0.23 25.69
CA PHE A 28 0.74 -0.12 25.63
C PHE A 28 0.31 -1.20 26.63
N LEU A 29 1.26 -1.78 27.37
CA LEU A 29 1.00 -2.78 28.39
C LEU A 29 0.14 -2.19 29.51
N VAL A 30 -1.02 -2.80 29.76
CA VAL A 30 -1.89 -2.46 30.89
C VAL A 30 -1.63 -3.43 32.04
N LYS A 31 -1.38 -2.92 33.24
CA LYS A 31 -1.13 -3.74 34.43
C LYS A 31 -2.30 -4.70 34.68
N GLY A 32 -2.00 -5.99 34.83
CA GLY A 32 -2.99 -7.06 34.99
C GLY A 32 -3.64 -7.54 33.68
N LYS A 33 -3.14 -7.09 32.52
CA LYS A 33 -3.56 -7.50 31.17
C LYS A 33 -2.35 -7.72 30.26
N GLU A 34 -1.22 -8.15 30.84
CA GLU A 34 0.04 -8.32 30.14
C GLU A 34 -0.02 -9.41 29.05
N ASP A 35 -0.97 -10.34 29.17
CA ASP A 35 -1.26 -11.43 28.23
C ASP A 35 -2.12 -11.00 27.03
N TYR A 36 -2.65 -9.77 27.02
CA TYR A 36 -3.47 -9.29 25.92
C TYR A 36 -2.64 -9.14 24.64
N VAL A 37 -3.34 -9.21 23.52
CA VAL A 37 -2.80 -9.01 22.18
C VAL A 37 -3.57 -7.91 21.45
N CYS A 38 -2.89 -7.21 20.55
CA CYS A 38 -3.49 -6.19 19.70
C CYS A 38 -3.93 -6.82 18.38
N ARG A 39 -5.20 -6.64 18.01
CA ARG A 39 -5.68 -7.01 16.68
C ARG A 39 -5.35 -5.92 15.69
N LEU A 40 -4.61 -6.26 14.62
CA LEU A 40 -4.29 -5.32 13.56
C LEU A 40 -5.52 -5.07 12.68
N ARG A 41 -5.77 -3.79 12.39
CA ARG A 41 -6.87 -3.34 11.50
C ARG A 41 -6.40 -2.96 10.10
N LYS A 42 -5.10 -2.67 9.97
CA LYS A 42 -4.40 -2.28 8.75
C LYS A 42 -3.07 -2.99 8.70
N SER A 43 -2.49 -3.14 7.51
CA SER A 43 -1.15 -3.69 7.40
C SER A 43 -0.12 -2.77 8.07
N LEU A 44 0.95 -3.37 8.57
CA LEU A 44 2.03 -2.69 9.28
C LEU A 44 3.36 -3.10 8.65
N TYR A 45 4.37 -2.22 8.75
CA TYR A 45 5.75 -2.58 8.42
C TYR A 45 6.18 -3.86 9.16
N GLY A 46 6.94 -4.71 8.47
CA GLY A 46 7.40 -6.01 8.98
C GLY A 46 6.43 -7.17 8.77
N LEU A 47 5.17 -6.91 8.39
CA LEU A 47 4.28 -7.99 7.97
C LEU A 47 4.65 -8.46 6.55
N LYS A 48 4.79 -9.77 6.37
CA LYS A 48 5.12 -10.38 5.06
C LYS A 48 4.15 -9.99 3.94
N GLN A 49 2.88 -9.78 4.26
CA GLN A 49 1.84 -9.40 3.29
C GLN A 49 1.64 -7.89 3.15
N ALA A 50 2.28 -7.04 3.97
CA ALA A 50 2.07 -5.59 3.92
C ALA A 50 2.35 -4.96 2.54
N PRO A 51 3.46 -5.30 1.84
CA PRO A 51 3.70 -4.76 0.50
C PRO A 51 2.59 -5.13 -0.49
N ARG A 52 2.07 -6.37 -0.40
CA ARG A 52 0.99 -6.85 -1.27
C ARG A 52 -0.34 -6.15 -0.99
N GLN A 53 -0.68 -5.94 0.29
CA GLN A 53 -1.93 -5.25 0.65
C GLN A 53 -1.90 -3.77 0.27
N TRP A 54 -0.73 -3.14 0.40
CA TRP A 54 -0.52 -1.79 -0.14
C TRP A 54 -0.69 -1.76 -1.66
N TYR A 55 -0.01 -2.64 -2.39
CA TYR A 55 -0.13 -2.72 -3.85
C TYR A 55 -1.59 -2.88 -4.31
N LYS A 56 -2.35 -3.79 -3.68
CA LYS A 56 -3.79 -3.99 -3.99
C LYS A 56 -4.60 -2.72 -3.76
N LYS A 57 -4.34 -2.03 -2.65
CA LYS A 57 -5.02 -0.77 -2.33
C LYS A 57 -4.71 0.30 -3.37
N PHE A 58 -3.44 0.44 -3.72
CA PHE A 58 -2.96 1.38 -4.73
C PHE A 58 -3.58 1.10 -6.09
N GLU A 59 -3.54 -0.16 -6.55
CA GLU A 59 -4.13 -0.59 -7.81
C GLU A 59 -5.63 -0.24 -7.89
N SER A 60 -6.39 -0.50 -6.83
CA SER A 60 -7.82 -0.15 -6.78
C SER A 60 -8.03 1.35 -6.99
N VAL A 61 -7.30 2.18 -6.24
CA VAL A 61 -7.41 3.64 -6.32
C VAL A 61 -7.01 4.14 -7.70
N MET A 62 -5.92 3.63 -8.28
CA MET A 62 -5.47 4.04 -9.61
C MET A 62 -6.47 3.65 -10.71
N CYS A 63 -7.07 2.46 -10.61
CA CYS A 63 -8.14 2.04 -11.51
C CYS A 63 -9.36 2.97 -11.42
N GLU A 64 -9.77 3.35 -10.20
CA GLU A 64 -10.86 4.31 -9.97
C GLU A 64 -10.56 5.69 -10.58
N GLN A 65 -9.28 6.09 -10.60
CA GLN A 65 -8.81 7.33 -11.24
C GLN A 65 -8.62 7.20 -12.76
N GLY A 66 -8.95 6.06 -13.36
CA GLY A 66 -8.92 5.83 -14.81
C GLY A 66 -7.57 5.39 -15.36
N TYR A 67 -6.61 5.04 -14.51
CA TYR A 67 -5.39 4.36 -14.96
C TYR A 67 -5.70 2.89 -15.25
N ARG A 68 -4.88 2.29 -16.13
CA ARG A 68 -4.92 0.86 -16.43
C ARG A 68 -3.55 0.27 -16.20
N LYS A 69 -3.50 -0.83 -15.46
CA LYS A 69 -2.28 -1.62 -15.28
C LYS A 69 -1.87 -2.28 -16.59
N THR A 70 -0.59 -2.35 -16.88
CA THR A 70 -0.09 -3.11 -18.04
C THR A 70 -0.09 -4.62 -17.78
N THR A 71 -0.15 -5.42 -18.84
CA THR A 71 -0.03 -6.88 -18.75
C THR A 71 1.42 -7.35 -18.68
N SER A 72 2.35 -6.53 -19.17
CA SER A 72 3.78 -6.83 -19.19
C SER A 72 4.43 -6.66 -17.82
N ASP A 73 4.03 -5.64 -17.06
CA ASP A 73 4.55 -5.36 -15.73
C ASP A 73 3.43 -4.80 -14.83
N HIS A 74 3.27 -5.44 -13.67
CA HIS A 74 2.23 -5.08 -12.70
C HIS A 74 2.49 -3.76 -11.98
N CYS A 75 3.72 -3.24 -12.02
CA CYS A 75 4.09 -1.96 -11.43
C CYS A 75 3.83 -0.77 -12.35
N VAL A 76 3.47 -1.01 -13.61
CA VAL A 76 3.27 0.04 -14.62
C VAL A 76 1.78 0.32 -14.82
N PHE A 77 1.41 1.58 -14.64
CA PHE A 77 0.05 2.09 -14.84
C PHE A 77 0.05 3.14 -15.96
N VAL A 78 -0.94 3.07 -16.85
CA VAL A 78 -1.06 3.99 -17.98
C VAL A 78 -2.44 4.62 -17.99
N LYS A 79 -2.49 5.95 -18.12
CA LYS A 79 -3.72 6.69 -18.37
C LYS A 79 -3.60 7.43 -19.70
N LYS A 80 -4.56 7.20 -20.59
CA LYS A 80 -4.64 7.87 -21.90
C LYS A 80 -5.59 9.06 -21.82
N PHE A 81 -5.26 10.12 -22.55
CA PHE A 81 -6.04 11.34 -22.67
C PHE A 81 -6.56 11.50 -24.12
N ALA A 82 -7.37 12.53 -24.37
CA ALA A 82 -8.11 12.68 -25.62
C ALA A 82 -7.21 12.97 -26.84
N ASP A 83 -6.07 13.63 -26.64
CA ASP A 83 -5.18 14.12 -27.70
C ASP A 83 -4.02 13.16 -28.02
N ASP A 84 -4.24 11.85 -27.90
CA ASP A 84 -3.21 10.78 -27.94
C ASP A 84 -2.11 10.86 -26.87
N ASP A 85 -2.20 11.86 -25.98
CA ASP A 85 -1.35 11.98 -24.80
C ASP A 85 -1.59 10.83 -23.81
N PHE A 86 -0.53 10.48 -23.08
CA PHE A 86 -0.61 9.49 -22.01
C PHE A 86 0.34 9.83 -20.86
N LEU A 87 0.00 9.33 -19.67
CA LEU A 87 0.87 9.35 -18.50
C LEU A 87 1.17 7.91 -18.11
N ILE A 88 2.45 7.63 -17.85
CA ILE A 88 2.94 6.36 -17.31
C ILE A 88 3.30 6.61 -15.86
N LEU A 89 2.83 5.77 -14.96
CA LEU A 89 3.23 5.78 -13.57
C LEU A 89 3.84 4.43 -13.20
N LEU A 90 5.01 4.49 -12.59
CA LEU A 90 5.74 3.34 -12.05
C LEU A 90 5.59 3.34 -10.54
N LEU A 91 5.18 2.21 -9.97
CA LEU A 91 5.16 1.98 -8.54
C LEU A 91 6.26 1.00 -8.15
N TYR A 92 7.19 1.42 -7.30
CA TYR A 92 8.19 0.53 -6.70
C TYR A 92 8.05 0.55 -5.18
N VAL A 93 7.39 -0.47 -4.63
CA VAL A 93 7.11 -0.57 -3.18
C VAL A 93 6.31 0.67 -2.71
N ASP A 94 6.94 1.61 -2.01
CA ASP A 94 6.38 2.87 -1.53
C ASP A 94 6.77 4.11 -2.34
N ASP A 95 7.71 3.96 -3.29
CA ASP A 95 8.14 5.00 -4.22
C ASP A 95 7.30 5.01 -5.51
N MET A 96 7.05 6.21 -6.03
CA MET A 96 6.32 6.45 -7.27
C MET A 96 7.08 7.39 -8.21
N ASP A 97 7.24 6.95 -9.46
CA ASP A 97 7.85 7.71 -10.55
C ASP A 97 6.84 7.89 -11.71
N PRO A 98 6.33 9.10 -11.99
CA PRO A 98 5.46 9.40 -13.14
C PRO A 98 6.20 9.80 -14.43
#